data_AF-A0A5E9AUC4-F1
#
_entry.id   AF-A0A5E9AUC4-F1
#
_cell.length_a   1.000
_cell.length_b   1.000
_cell.length_c   1.000
_cell.angle_alpha   90.00
_cell.angle_beta   90.00
_cell.angle_gamma   90.00
#
_symmetry.space_group_name_H-M   'P 1'
#
loop_
_entity.id
_entity.type
_entity.pdbx_description
1 polymer ?
#
loop_
_entity_poly.entity_id
_entity_poly.type
_entity_poly.pdbx_seq_one_letter_code
_entity_poly.pdbx_strand_id
1 'polypeptide(L)' 'AQSRNFAYGLALGQGKPLAGLPLAEGVPTAGIAARIAAERGIEAPIISAVAAILDGKITIGQAVTALMTRPLKTETDI' A
#
# COMPACT_ATOMS: atom_id res chain seq x y z
N ALA A 1 -6.43 -18.99 11.45
CA ALA A 1 -6.62 -17.54 11.68
C ALA A 1 -5.88 -16.78 10.60
N GLN A 2 -6.56 -15.95 9.81
CA GLN A 2 -5.95 -15.15 8.74
C GLN A 2 -5.61 -13.75 9.29
N SER A 3 -4.47 -13.18 8.88
CA SER A 3 -4.06 -11.83 9.29
C SER A 3 -5.15 -10.79 8.98
N ARG A 4 -5.44 -9.88 9.92
CA ARG A 4 -6.42 -8.80 9.71
C ARG A 4 -6.03 -7.92 8.52
N ASN A 5 -4.74 -7.62 8.35
CA ASN A 5 -4.24 -6.85 7.22
C ASN A 5 -4.50 -7.55 5.89
N PHE A 6 -4.28 -8.87 5.84
CA PHE A 6 -4.54 -9.65 4.63
C PHE A 6 -6.03 -9.66 4.27
N ALA A 7 -6.90 -9.96 5.23
CA ALA A 7 -8.34 -9.99 4.99
C ALA A 7 -8.87 -8.63 4.53
N TYR A 8 -8.39 -7.54 5.15
CA TYR A 8 -8.73 -6.18 4.75
C TYR A 8 -8.25 -5.85 3.32
N GLY A 9 -6.98 -6.12 3.02
CA GLY A 9 -6.41 -5.91 1.69
C GLY A 9 -7.11 -6.73 0.60
N LEU A 10 -7.53 -7.96 0.91
CA LEU A 10 -8.29 -8.80 -0.01
C LEU A 10 -9.68 -8.23 -0.30
N ALA A 11 -10.40 -7.80 0.73
CA ALA A 11 -11.71 -7.16 0.56
C ALA A 11 -11.60 -5.86 -0.26
N LEU A 12 -10.61 -5.03 0.05
CA LEU A 12 -10.30 -3.82 -0.70
C LEU A 12 -10.00 -4.12 -2.18
N GLY A 13 -9.15 -5.13 -2.44
CA GLY A 13 -8.81 -5.59 -3.79
C GLY A 13 -10.01 -6.11 -4.59
N GLN A 14 -10.98 -6.71 -3.91
CA GLN A 14 -12.21 -7.22 -4.51
C GLN A 14 -13.29 -6.15 -4.68
N GLY A 15 -13.03 -4.89 -4.29
CA GLY A 15 -14.03 -3.81 -4.30
C GLY A 15 -15.20 -4.07 -3.33
N LYS A 16 -14.99 -4.93 -2.32
CA LYS A 16 -16.01 -5.21 -1.32
C LYS A 16 -16.11 -4.07 -0.31
N PRO A 17 -17.30 -3.85 0.30
CA PRO A 17 -17.45 -2.91 1.39
C PRO A 17 -16.47 -3.23 2.53
N LEU A 18 -15.78 -2.21 3.03
CA LEU A 18 -14.84 -2.33 4.16
C LEU A 18 -15.51 -2.05 5.50
N ALA A 19 -16.73 -1.50 5.47
CA ALA A 19 -17.52 -1.21 6.66
C ALA A 19 -17.81 -2.51 7.44
N GLY A 20 -17.53 -2.48 8.74
CA GLY A 20 -17.74 -3.63 9.62
C GLY A 20 -16.60 -4.67 9.62
N LEU A 21 -15.56 -4.49 8.79
CA LEU A 21 -14.35 -5.31 8.94
C LEU A 21 -13.59 -4.94 10.23
N PRO A 22 -12.97 -5.91 10.92
CA PRO A 22 -12.07 -5.61 12.03
C PRO A 22 -10.97 -4.64 11.60
N LEU A 23 -10.62 -3.70 12.48
CA LEU A 23 -9.54 -2.75 12.21
C LEU A 23 -8.24 -3.51 11.91
N ALA A 24 -7.71 -3.29 10.72
CA ALA A 24 -6.41 -3.75 10.30
C ALA A 24 -5.36 -2.72 10.73
N GLU A 25 -4.40 -3.11 11.56
CA GLU A 25 -3.33 -2.23 12.06
C GLU A 25 -2.54 -1.56 10.93
N GLY A 26 -2.44 -2.23 9.78
CA GLY A 26 -1.78 -1.69 8.60
C GLY A 26 -2.45 -0.45 8.02
N VAL A 27 -3.75 -0.26 8.24
CA VAL A 27 -4.51 0.88 7.68
C VAL A 27 -4.01 2.22 8.24
N PRO A 28 -4.02 2.47 9.56
CA PRO A 28 -3.45 3.71 10.11
C PRO A 28 -1.92 3.76 9.97
N THR A 29 -1.25 2.61 9.94
CA THR A 29 0.22 2.55 9.88
C THR A 29 0.77 2.93 8.51
N ALA A 30 0.09 2.61 7.41
CA ALA A 30 0.59 2.83 6.05
C ALA A 30 0.93 4.31 5.78
N GLY A 31 0.05 5.24 6.16
CA GLY A 31 0.30 6.68 6.00
C GLY A 31 1.49 7.17 6.83
N ILE A 32 1.64 6.67 8.06
CA ILE A 32 2.77 7.02 8.95
C ILE A 32 4.08 6.49 8.36
N ALA A 33 4.10 5.24 7.88
CA ALA A 33 5.28 4.64 7.27
C ALA A 33 5.68 5.39 5.97
N ALA A 34 4.71 5.79 5.15
CA ALA A 34 4.96 6.57 3.94
C ALA A 34 5.60 7.94 4.27
N ARG A 35 5.08 8.62 5.30
CA ARG A 35 5.65 9.87 5.78
C ARG A 35 7.10 9.71 6.26
N ILE A 36 7.36 8.70 7.11
CA ILE A 36 8.72 8.44 7.63
C ILE A 36 9.69 8.10 6.50
N ALA A 37 9.27 7.31 5.51
CA ALA A 37 10.09 6.98 4.35
C ALA A 37 10.46 8.24 3.56
N ALA A 38 9.49 9.12 3.30
CA ALA A 38 9.72 10.39 2.61
C ALA A 38 10.66 11.33 3.40
N GLU A 39 10.44 11.49 4.71
CA GLU A 39 11.29 12.31 5.59
C GLU A 39 12.76 11.83 5.62
N ARG A 40 12.98 10.53 5.40
CA ARG A 40 14.32 9.91 5.40
C ARG A 40 14.92 9.72 4.01
N GLY A 41 14.22 10.15 2.95
CA GLY A 41 14.66 9.91 1.57
C GLY A 41 14.74 8.42 1.19
N ILE A 42 13.98 7.55 1.86
CA ILE A 42 13.94 6.12 1.59
C ILE A 42 12.90 5.83 0.51
N GLU A 43 13.31 5.21 -0.59
CA GLU A 43 12.38 4.76 -1.62
C GLU A 43 11.57 3.55 -1.13
N ALA A 44 10.27 3.76 -0.88
CA ALA A 44 9.37 2.73 -0.38
C ALA A 44 8.09 2.63 -1.24
N PRO A 45 8.21 2.18 -2.51
CA PRO A 45 7.14 2.32 -3.52
C PRO A 45 5.85 1.58 -3.14
N ILE A 46 5.95 0.41 -2.50
CA ILE A 46 4.78 -0.35 -2.03
C ILE A 46 4.07 0.38 -0.88
N ILE A 47 4.83 0.93 0.08
CA ILE A 47 4.26 1.69 1.21
C ILE A 47 3.53 2.93 0.69
N SER A 48 4.16 3.69 -0.21
CA SER A 48 3.57 4.88 -0.83
C SER A 48 2.29 4.55 -1.61
N ALA A 49 2.30 3.45 -2.39
CA ALA A 49 1.13 3.01 -3.12
C ALA A 49 -0.03 2.61 -2.20
N VAL A 50 0.24 1.82 -1.16
CA VAL A 50 -0.79 1.41 -0.18
C VAL A 50 -1.38 2.62 0.55
N ALA A 51 -0.54 3.55 1.00
CA ALA A 51 -1.00 4.78 1.63
C ALA A 51 -1.90 5.61 0.70
N ALA A 52 -1.52 5.77 -0.57
CA ALA A 52 -2.32 6.52 -1.54
C ALA A 52 -3.65 5.84 -1.90
N ILE A 53 -3.70 4.50 -1.95
CA ILE A 53 -4.95 3.74 -2.12
C ILE A 53 -5.87 3.96 -0.91
N LEU A 54 -5.34 3.83 0.31
CA LEU A 54 -6.12 3.98 1.54
C LEU A 54 -6.63 5.43 1.74
N ASP A 55 -5.87 6.42 1.29
CA ASP A 55 -6.28 7.83 1.25
C ASP A 55 -7.29 8.15 0.11
N GLY A 56 -7.59 7.19 -0.77
CA GLY A 56 -8.46 7.40 -1.93
C GLY A 56 -7.86 8.29 -3.02
N LYS A 57 -6.54 8.55 -2.99
CA LYS A 57 -5.84 9.41 -3.97
C LYS A 57 -5.63 8.72 -5.31
N ILE A 58 -5.46 7.40 -5.30
CA ILE A 58 -5.31 6.57 -6.50
C ILE A 58 -6.16 5.31 -6.38
N THR A 59 -6.54 4.77 -7.53
CA THR A 59 -7.14 3.43 -7.62
C THR A 59 -6.08 2.34 -7.53
N ILE A 60 -6.51 1.11 -7.22
CA ILE A 60 -5.63 -0.07 -7.24
C ILE A 60 -5.01 -0.26 -8.64
N GLY A 61 -5.78 -0.05 -9.70
CA GLY A 61 -5.29 -0.17 -11.08
C GLY A 61 -4.15 0.82 -11.37
N GLN A 62 -4.31 2.08 -10.96
CA GLN A 62 -3.26 3.10 -11.08
C GLN A 62 -2.01 2.74 -10.28
N ALA A 63 -2.18 2.20 -9.07
CA ALA A 63 -1.06 1.73 -8.25
C ALA A 63 -0.29 0.60 -8.93
N VAL A 64 -0.99 -0.41 -9.46
CA VAL A 64 -0.38 -1.53 -10.20
C VAL A 64 0.37 -1.02 -11.43
N THR A 65 -0.25 -0.17 -12.25
CA THR A 65 0.40 0.41 -13.43
C THR A 65 1.66 1.18 -13.04
N ALA A 66 1.60 2.04 -12.03
CA ALA A 66 2.75 2.81 -11.57
C ALA A 66 3.89 1.91 -11.06
N LEU A 67 3.57 0.85 -10.31
CA LEU A 67 4.57 -0.10 -9.81
C LEU A 67 5.23 -0.91 -10.93
N MET A 68 4.45 -1.38 -11.90
CA MET A 68 4.92 -2.20 -13.01
C MET A 68 5.70 -1.41 -14.07
N THR A 69 5.53 -0.08 -14.11
CA THR A 69 6.23 0.81 -15.05
C THR A 69 7.44 1.51 -14.44
N ARG A 70 7.83 1.15 -13.20
CA ARG A 70 9.07 1.64 -12.58
C ARG A 70 10.29 1.25 -13.45
N PRO A 71 11.34 2.09 -13.45
CA PRO A 71 12.59 1.74 -14.11
C PRO A 71 13.10 0.38 -13.64
N LEU A 72 13.61 -0.42 -14.58
CA LEU A 72 14.28 -1.68 -14.27
C LEU A 72 15.51 -1.40 -13.40
N LYS A 73 15.65 -2.16 -12.32
CA LYS A 73 16.78 -2.11 -11.41
C LYS A 73 17.26 -3.54 -11.15
N THR A 74 18.57 -3.74 -11.04
CA THR A 74 19.14 -5.05 -10.73
C THR A 74 19.06 -5.29 -9.23
N GLU A 75 18.85 -6.54 -8.80
CA GLU A 75 18.79 -6.86 -7.36
C GLU A 75 20.13 -6.65 -6.64
N THR A 76 21.23 -6.65 -7.39
CA THR A 76 22.59 -6.45 -6.88
C THR A 76 23.04 -5.00 -6.87
N ASP A 77 22.21 -4.06 -7.35
CA ASP A 77 22.54 -2.64 -7.33
C ASP A 77 22.41 -2.11 -5.90
N ILE A 78 23.54 -2.03 -5.18
CA ILE A 78 23.69 -1.41 -3.85
C ILE A 78 23.85 0.10 -4.02
#